data_AF-A0A956C6W6-F1
#
_entry.id   AF-A0A956C6W6-F1
#
_cell.length_a   1.000
_cell.length_b   1.000
_cell.length_c   1.000
_cell.angle_alpha   90.00
_cell.angle_beta   90.00
_cell.angle_gamma   90.00
#
_symmetry.space_group_name_H-M   'P 1'
#
loop_
_entity.id
_entity.type
_entity.pdbx_description
1 polymer ?
#
loop_
_entity_poly.entity_id
_entity_poly.type
_entity_poly.pdbx_seq_one_letter_code
_entity_poly.pdbx_strand_id
1 'polypeptide(L)'
;MSDRRAPHPQIPLFDRPQPDRVERVPAPARPPPVPEAPRSVRPEPEPEGPRVYTVAQVARGITRTLERTFARPVLVQGEATGVRSASSGHVYFALKDAEAEATLDAVIYRSSLTPRMRAVIKDGALLRVRGVPSFWAPRGRIQLVADRAELAGRGAILEALERLKEKLAAEGLFEEGRKRALPSDPRVVGVITSRAGAVIHDICKVAFRRGGARVLLAPAAVQGQGAASSIVRALEMLTRVPEVDVVIIARGGGSQDDLLAFSDEALVRAVAACPVPVVSAVGHQTDVPLVDFAADRRAATPSQAAELVVPDRAGRRRMLDERTRAMRRAMELVLSRSRARAHGLASELGDPRISINHAQQLLDELGASLAAYPRGLERRRRDLMETHARLVAAHPRQRLQRDRARVVALQTRLVDVTRPALAARRETVAELAGSLVDATRPALAARRGAVAELAGRLDAMSPLKVLSRGYAIVTRGDGAAVRAASEVSRGDALTVRVGRGSFEAEVTRVDAGDGADAPPPEGEP
;
A
#
# COMPACT_ATOMS: atom_id res chain seq x y z
N MET A 1 -52.75 12.41 17.16
CA MET A 1 -53.11 12.49 18.60
C MET A 1 -52.34 13.68 19.18
N SER A 2 -52.91 14.72 19.76
CA SER A 2 -54.30 14.98 20.14
C SER A 2 -54.51 16.50 20.11
N ASP A 3 -55.54 16.89 19.38
CA ASP A 3 -56.10 18.23 19.23
C ASP A 3 -57.04 18.49 20.40
N ARG A 4 -57.01 19.67 21.05
CA ARG A 4 -57.96 20.03 22.11
C ARG A 4 -58.53 21.41 21.88
N ARG A 5 -59.62 21.44 21.10
CA ARG A 5 -60.59 22.53 21.03
C ARG A 5 -61.56 22.43 22.22
N ALA A 6 -61.84 23.56 22.86
CA ALA A 6 -62.89 23.72 23.86
C ALA A 6 -64.27 23.99 23.19
N PRO A 7 -65.41 23.61 23.80
CA PRO A 7 -66.73 23.73 23.20
C PRO A 7 -67.44 25.05 23.55
N HIS A 8 -68.25 25.55 22.62
CA HIS A 8 -69.20 26.65 22.80
C HIS A 8 -70.48 26.18 23.52
N PRO A 9 -71.10 26.98 24.41
CA PRO A 9 -72.42 26.66 24.96
C PRO A 9 -73.57 27.17 24.08
N GLN A 10 -74.59 26.33 23.92
CA GLN A 10 -75.88 26.59 23.28
C GLN A 10 -76.80 27.39 24.21
N ILE A 11 -77.61 28.31 23.66
CA ILE A 11 -78.69 29.03 24.35
C ILE A 11 -80.03 28.64 23.71
N PRO A 12 -81.10 28.34 24.48
CA PRO A 12 -82.36 27.80 23.97
C PRO A 12 -83.34 28.86 23.43
N LEU A 13 -84.18 28.44 22.49
CA LEU A 13 -85.33 29.17 21.94
C LEU A 13 -86.43 29.36 22.99
N PHE A 14 -87.10 30.53 22.98
CA PHE A 14 -88.36 30.76 23.69
C PHE A 14 -89.50 31.15 22.73
N ASP A 15 -90.68 30.61 23.07
CA ASP A 15 -91.96 30.61 22.36
C ASP A 15 -92.66 31.98 22.21
N ARG A 16 -93.50 32.09 21.18
CA ARG A 16 -94.47 33.18 20.97
C ARG A 16 -95.83 32.83 21.57
N PRO A 17 -96.54 33.76 22.25
CA PRO A 17 -97.97 33.61 22.52
C PRO A 17 -98.86 34.32 21.48
N GLN A 18 -100.06 33.76 21.28
CA GLN A 18 -101.11 34.13 20.32
C GLN A 18 -101.89 35.41 20.71
N PRO A 19 -102.63 36.06 19.78
CA PRO A 19 -103.47 37.20 20.08
C PRO A 19 -104.94 36.81 20.34
N ASP A 20 -105.53 37.37 21.39
CA ASP A 20 -106.94 37.24 21.73
C ASP A 20 -107.85 38.13 20.88
N ARG A 21 -109.03 37.57 20.55
CA ARG A 21 -110.16 38.18 19.86
C ARG A 21 -110.98 39.04 20.82
N VAL A 22 -111.56 40.14 20.31
CA VAL A 22 -112.68 40.83 20.97
C VAL A 22 -113.84 41.01 20.00
N GLU A 23 -115.02 40.62 20.48
CA GLU A 23 -116.32 40.52 19.82
C GLU A 23 -116.97 41.87 19.46
N ARG A 24 -117.86 41.80 18.47
CA ARG A 24 -118.79 42.87 18.05
C ARG A 24 -120.15 42.68 18.70
N VAL A 25 -120.81 43.77 19.10
CA VAL A 25 -122.26 43.83 19.44
C VAL A 25 -122.89 45.08 18.77
N PRO A 26 -124.16 45.05 18.34
CA PRO A 26 -124.66 45.76 17.14
C PRO A 26 -125.45 47.05 17.41
N ALA A 27 -125.74 47.77 16.33
CA ALA A 27 -126.36 49.10 16.28
C ALA A 27 -127.91 49.11 16.37
N PRO A 28 -128.54 50.19 16.86
CA PRO A 28 -129.98 50.42 16.71
C PRO A 28 -130.35 51.25 15.47
N ALA A 29 -131.62 51.12 15.07
CA ALA A 29 -132.24 51.46 13.79
C ALA A 29 -132.57 52.95 13.55
N ARG A 30 -132.70 53.31 12.27
CA ARG A 30 -133.00 54.65 11.70
C ARG A 30 -134.50 55.03 11.75
N PRO A 31 -134.82 56.34 11.88
CA PRO A 31 -136.08 56.92 11.41
C PRO A 31 -136.01 57.45 9.93
N PRO A 32 -137.16 57.73 9.29
CA PRO A 32 -137.37 57.84 7.83
C PRO A 32 -137.23 59.29 7.26
N PRO A 33 -137.36 59.50 5.92
CA PRO A 33 -136.59 60.50 5.17
C PRO A 33 -137.29 61.86 4.97
N VAL A 34 -136.50 62.89 4.67
CA VAL A 34 -136.97 64.18 4.13
C VAL A 34 -136.39 64.38 2.72
N PRO A 35 -137.17 64.81 1.71
CA PRO A 35 -136.70 64.95 0.33
C PRO A 35 -135.95 66.27 0.07
N GLU A 36 -135.27 66.28 -1.07
CA GLU A 36 -134.08 67.06 -1.45
C GLU A 36 -134.23 68.57 -1.57
N ALA A 37 -133.19 69.27 -1.12
CA ALA A 37 -132.72 70.55 -1.70
C ALA A 37 -131.18 70.61 -1.56
N PRO A 38 -130.52 71.44 -2.39
CA PRO A 38 -129.56 71.08 -3.42
C PRO A 38 -128.32 70.30 -2.94
N ARG A 39 -127.80 69.43 -3.83
CA ARG A 39 -126.55 68.68 -3.66
C ARG A 39 -125.43 69.58 -3.12
N SER A 40 -125.12 69.44 -1.82
CA SER A 40 -123.87 69.91 -1.26
C SER A 40 -122.76 69.09 -1.92
N VAL A 41 -121.95 69.79 -2.71
CA VAL A 41 -120.64 69.34 -3.15
C VAL A 41 -119.92 68.84 -1.89
N ARG A 42 -119.45 67.59 -1.93
CA ARG A 42 -118.50 67.08 -0.92
C ARG A 42 -117.41 68.15 -0.79
N PRO A 43 -117.03 68.61 0.43
CA PRO A 43 -115.82 69.40 0.51
C PRO A 43 -114.72 68.53 -0.09
N GLU A 44 -114.16 69.00 -1.20
CA GLU A 44 -112.87 68.57 -1.69
C GLU A 44 -111.92 68.58 -0.49
N PRO A 45 -110.92 67.66 -0.42
CA PRO A 45 -109.90 67.80 0.61
C PRO A 45 -109.35 69.22 0.49
N GLU A 46 -109.57 70.03 1.52
CA GLU A 46 -109.01 71.37 1.57
C GLU A 46 -107.53 71.23 1.22
N PRO A 47 -106.98 72.03 0.31
CA PRO A 47 -105.54 72.03 0.12
C PRO A 47 -104.97 72.31 1.49
N GLU A 48 -104.25 71.35 2.09
CA GLU A 48 -103.50 71.60 3.31
C GLU A 48 -102.63 72.82 3.00
N GLY A 49 -103.05 73.99 3.47
CA GLY A 49 -102.27 75.21 3.35
C GLY A 49 -100.86 74.89 3.85
N PRO A 50 -99.81 75.48 3.24
CA PRO A 50 -98.44 75.05 3.46
C PRO A 50 -98.19 74.88 4.96
N ARG A 51 -97.98 73.63 5.40
CA ARG A 51 -97.74 73.31 6.81
C ARG A 51 -96.54 74.14 7.26
N VAL A 52 -96.80 75.13 8.11
CA VAL A 52 -95.75 76.00 8.63
C VAL A 52 -94.97 75.21 9.67
N TYR A 53 -93.79 74.74 9.29
CA TYR A 53 -92.87 74.09 10.21
C TYR A 53 -92.02 75.14 10.93
N THR A 54 -91.89 75.00 12.25
CA THR A 54 -90.84 75.69 12.99
C THR A 54 -89.47 75.13 12.59
N VAL A 55 -88.42 75.95 12.67
CA VAL A 55 -87.03 75.53 12.38
C VAL A 55 -86.66 74.26 13.18
N ALA A 56 -87.09 74.17 14.44
CA ALA A 56 -86.88 73.00 15.29
C ALA A 56 -87.66 71.75 14.85
N GLN A 57 -88.85 71.90 14.24
CA GLN A 57 -89.60 70.77 13.67
C GLN A 57 -88.91 70.23 12.41
N VAL A 58 -88.42 71.11 11.53
CA VAL A 58 -87.66 70.71 10.34
C VAL A 58 -86.37 70.00 10.73
N ALA A 59 -85.58 70.55 11.65
CA ALA A 59 -84.35 69.93 12.13
C ALA A 59 -84.59 68.53 12.71
N ARG A 60 -85.60 68.35 13.57
CA ARG A 60 -85.99 67.04 14.12
C ARG A 60 -86.51 66.07 13.05
N GLY A 61 -87.11 66.59 11.98
CA GLY A 61 -87.54 65.80 10.83
C GLY A 61 -86.35 65.25 10.03
N ILE A 62 -85.35 66.09 9.76
CA ILE A 62 -84.11 65.69 9.08
C ILE A 62 -83.35 64.65 9.90
N THR A 63 -83.16 64.89 11.20
CA THR A 63 -82.49 63.94 12.09
C THR A 63 -83.19 62.57 12.09
N ARG A 64 -84.51 62.53 12.31
CA ARG A 64 -85.27 61.26 12.28
C ARG A 64 -85.19 60.54 10.93
N THR A 65 -85.14 61.30 9.83
CA THR A 65 -85.05 60.70 8.49
C THR A 65 -83.67 60.08 8.25
N LEU A 66 -82.59 60.77 8.67
CA LEU A 66 -81.24 60.23 8.59
C LEU A 66 -81.06 59.00 9.49
N GLU A 67 -81.54 59.05 10.74
CA GLU A 67 -81.46 57.92 11.67
C GLU A 67 -82.23 56.70 11.15
N ARG A 68 -83.40 56.91 10.54
CA ARG A 68 -84.20 55.82 9.96
C ARG A 68 -83.56 55.24 8.69
N THR A 69 -82.99 56.08 7.84
CA THR A 69 -82.41 55.65 6.55
C THR A 69 -81.04 55.01 6.73
N PHE A 70 -80.23 55.55 7.64
CA PHE A 70 -78.86 55.11 7.93
C PHE A 70 -78.75 54.54 9.36
N ALA A 71 -79.60 53.57 9.68
CA ALA A 71 -79.63 52.91 10.99
C ALA A 71 -78.36 52.09 11.31
N ARG A 72 -77.51 51.82 10.31
CA ARG A 72 -76.21 51.15 10.43
C ARG A 72 -75.10 52.05 9.89
N PRO A 73 -73.85 51.93 10.40
CA PRO A 73 -72.73 52.68 9.85
C PRO A 73 -72.54 52.39 8.36
N VAL A 74 -72.40 53.45 7.57
CA VAL A 74 -72.13 53.37 6.13
C VAL A 74 -70.63 53.48 5.88
N LEU A 75 -70.18 52.90 4.77
CA LEU A 75 -68.84 53.06 4.23
C LEU A 75 -68.90 54.08 3.10
N VAL A 76 -68.16 55.18 3.25
CA VAL A 76 -68.07 56.26 2.26
C VAL A 76 -66.63 56.34 1.77
N GLN A 77 -66.44 56.39 0.45
CA GLN A 77 -65.14 56.60 -0.16
C GLN A 77 -65.07 58.01 -0.74
N GLY A 78 -63.95 58.71 -0.52
CA GLY A 78 -63.75 60.05 -1.07
C GLY A 78 -62.38 60.62 -0.70
N GLU A 79 -61.99 61.68 -1.39
CA GLU A 79 -60.76 62.42 -1.12
C GLU A 79 -60.95 63.35 0.07
N ALA A 80 -60.07 63.24 1.06
CA ALA A 80 -60.09 64.10 2.24
C ALA A 80 -59.58 65.51 1.89
N THR A 81 -60.38 66.53 2.21
CA THR A 81 -60.07 67.93 1.96
C THR A 81 -60.36 68.79 3.21
N GLY A 82 -59.55 69.81 3.45
CA GLY A 82 -59.71 70.73 4.57
C GLY A 82 -59.52 70.08 5.95
N VAL A 83 -58.59 69.12 6.06
CA VAL A 83 -58.28 68.38 7.29
C VAL A 83 -57.83 69.34 8.39
N ARG A 84 -58.60 69.42 9.48
CA ARG A 84 -58.35 70.28 10.63
C ARG A 84 -58.39 69.47 11.92
N SER A 85 -57.31 69.57 12.70
CA SER A 85 -57.25 69.04 14.06
C SER A 85 -57.67 70.13 15.05
N ALA A 86 -58.79 69.94 15.75
CA ALA A 86 -59.23 70.85 16.80
C ALA A 86 -58.41 70.68 18.09
N SER A 87 -58.34 71.72 18.92
CA SER A 87 -57.67 71.69 20.23
C SER A 87 -58.27 70.64 21.19
N SER A 88 -59.52 70.24 20.98
CA SER A 88 -60.19 69.15 21.71
C SER A 88 -59.71 67.74 21.32
N GLY A 89 -58.86 67.62 20.29
CA GLY A 89 -58.35 66.35 19.78
C GLY A 89 -59.28 65.64 18.78
N HIS A 90 -60.30 66.31 18.26
CA HIS A 90 -61.13 65.83 17.16
C HIS A 90 -60.54 66.21 15.81
N VAL A 91 -60.75 65.36 14.80
CA VAL A 91 -60.31 65.62 13.43
C VAL A 91 -61.54 65.84 12.57
N TYR A 92 -61.60 67.00 11.92
CA TYR A 92 -62.65 67.38 10.98
C TYR A 92 -62.07 67.43 9.57
N PHE A 93 -62.79 66.91 8.59
CA PHE A 93 -62.38 66.92 7.18
C PHE A 93 -63.62 66.76 6.31
N ALA A 94 -63.58 67.21 5.05
CA ALA A 94 -64.62 66.94 4.08
C ALA A 94 -64.18 65.80 3.16
N LEU A 95 -65.11 64.89 2.84
CA LEU A 95 -64.95 63.86 1.83
C LEU A 95 -65.53 64.38 0.51
N LYS A 96 -64.69 64.50 -0.52
CA LYS A 96 -65.10 64.87 -1.87
C LYS A 96 -65.15 63.61 -2.74
N ASP A 97 -66.24 63.43 -3.49
CA ASP A 97 -66.33 62.37 -4.49
C ASP A 97 -65.48 62.72 -5.73
N ALA A 98 -64.92 61.71 -6.38
CA ALA A 98 -64.12 61.85 -7.60
C ALA A 98 -65.00 62.02 -8.85
N GLU A 99 -66.19 61.42 -8.86
CA GLU A 99 -67.11 61.43 -10.02
C GLU A 99 -68.21 62.48 -9.90
N ALA A 100 -68.60 62.82 -8.67
CA ALA A 100 -69.60 63.84 -8.38
C ALA A 100 -68.96 65.04 -7.67
N GLU A 101 -69.41 66.27 -7.92
CA GLU A 101 -69.03 67.45 -7.10
C GLU A 101 -69.62 67.40 -5.67
N ALA A 102 -70.04 66.22 -5.19
CA ALA A 102 -70.61 66.00 -3.88
C ALA A 102 -69.54 66.08 -2.79
N THR A 103 -69.83 66.84 -1.73
CA THR A 103 -68.97 66.97 -0.55
C THR A 103 -69.74 66.61 0.71
N LEU A 104 -69.12 65.83 1.60
CA LEU A 104 -69.69 65.46 2.89
C LEU A 104 -68.72 65.81 4.03
N ASP A 105 -69.16 66.65 4.96
CA ASP A 105 -68.39 66.96 6.17
C ASP A 105 -68.28 65.69 7.04
N ALA A 106 -67.11 65.39 7.57
CA ALA A 106 -66.84 64.23 8.43
C ALA A 106 -66.08 64.64 9.70
N VAL A 107 -66.40 63.96 10.80
CA VAL A 107 -65.76 64.16 12.10
C VAL A 107 -65.37 62.83 12.71
N ILE A 108 -64.13 62.74 13.21
CA ILE A 108 -63.67 61.63 14.04
C ILE A 108 -63.37 62.18 15.44
N TYR A 109 -64.11 61.68 16.42
CA TYR A 109 -63.92 62.04 17.82
C TYR A 109 -62.66 61.39 18.40
N ARG A 110 -62.10 62.03 19.44
CA ARG A 110 -60.84 61.60 20.07
C ARG A 110 -60.91 60.16 20.59
N SER A 111 -62.07 59.74 21.10
CA SER A 111 -62.33 58.39 21.61
C SER A 111 -62.18 57.30 20.55
N SER A 112 -62.45 57.62 19.28
CA SER A 112 -62.38 56.68 18.15
C SER A 112 -61.11 56.87 17.29
N LEU A 113 -60.35 57.93 17.52
CA LEU A 113 -59.16 58.26 16.74
C LEU A 113 -57.94 57.45 17.19
N THR A 114 -57.57 56.43 16.40
CA THR A 114 -56.32 55.69 16.65
C THR A 114 -55.10 56.40 16.04
N PRO A 115 -53.88 56.20 16.58
CA PRO A 115 -52.66 56.78 16.00
C PRO A 115 -52.45 56.41 14.52
N ARG A 116 -52.81 55.17 14.15
CA ARG A 116 -52.73 54.70 12.76
C ARG A 116 -53.69 55.46 11.83
N MET A 117 -54.93 55.72 12.27
CA MET A 117 -55.91 56.52 11.51
C MET A 117 -55.44 57.97 11.34
N ARG A 118 -54.88 58.57 12.40
CA ARG A 118 -54.37 59.94 12.34
C ARG A 118 -53.25 60.13 11.31
N ALA A 119 -52.43 59.09 11.10
CA ALA A 119 -51.34 59.14 10.13
C ALA A 119 -51.82 59.13 8.66
N VAL A 120 -52.99 58.52 8.40
CA VAL A 120 -53.54 58.36 7.05
C VAL A 120 -54.50 59.47 6.63
N ILE A 121 -55.10 60.20 7.57
CA ILE A 121 -55.98 61.33 7.28
C ILE A 121 -55.13 62.58 6.98
N LYS A 122 -54.89 62.84 5.70
CA LYS A 122 -54.19 64.03 5.19
C LYS A 122 -55.00 64.63 4.04
N ASP A 123 -54.84 65.93 3.80
CA ASP A 123 -55.40 66.56 2.61
C ASP A 123 -54.90 65.84 1.34
N GLY A 124 -55.82 65.53 0.44
CA GLY A 124 -55.56 64.79 -0.79
C GLY A 124 -55.57 63.26 -0.66
N ALA A 125 -55.74 62.71 0.55
CA ALA A 125 -55.78 61.27 0.74
C ALA A 125 -57.15 60.70 0.33
N LEU A 126 -57.16 59.69 -0.54
CA LEU A 126 -58.37 58.92 -0.83
C LEU A 126 -58.66 57.99 0.35
N LEU A 127 -59.73 58.25 1.09
CA LEU A 127 -60.10 57.52 2.29
C LEU A 127 -61.37 56.71 2.09
N ARG A 128 -61.40 55.51 2.67
CA ARG A 128 -62.61 54.73 2.95
C ARG A 128 -62.95 54.88 4.43
N VAL A 129 -64.03 55.59 4.69
CA VAL A 129 -64.44 56.01 6.04
C VAL A 129 -65.73 55.31 6.43
N ARG A 130 -65.75 54.69 7.60
CA ARG A 130 -66.95 54.11 8.21
C ARG A 130 -67.52 55.07 9.24
N GLY A 131 -68.82 55.36 9.14
CA GLY A 131 -69.48 56.28 10.07
C GLY A 131 -71.00 56.32 9.96
N VAL A 132 -71.63 57.06 10.87
CA VAL A 132 -73.08 57.28 10.89
C VAL A 132 -73.37 58.72 10.47
N PRO A 133 -74.19 58.96 9.42
CA PRO A 133 -74.63 60.30 9.04
C PRO A 133 -75.50 60.91 10.14
N SER A 134 -75.21 62.15 10.51
CA SER A 134 -75.90 62.88 11.57
C SER A 134 -76.12 64.33 11.14
N PHE A 135 -77.23 64.94 11.59
CA PHE A 135 -77.55 66.33 11.30
C PHE A 135 -77.22 67.23 12.49
N TRP A 136 -76.34 68.20 12.28
CA TRP A 136 -75.96 69.16 13.31
C TRP A 136 -76.87 70.39 13.28
N ALA A 137 -77.95 70.32 14.07
CA ALA A 137 -79.01 71.33 14.07
C ALA A 137 -78.56 72.80 14.28
N PRO A 138 -77.60 73.13 15.17
CA PRO A 138 -77.15 74.52 15.37
C PRO A 138 -76.53 75.20 14.14
N ARG A 139 -75.92 74.43 13.22
CA ARG A 139 -75.31 74.99 11.99
C ARG A 139 -75.98 74.51 10.71
N GLY A 140 -77.04 73.70 10.82
CA GLY A 140 -77.79 73.20 9.68
C GLY A 140 -76.99 72.32 8.71
N ARG A 141 -75.92 71.67 9.17
CA ARG A 141 -75.04 70.84 8.32
C ARG A 141 -75.22 69.35 8.60
N ILE A 142 -75.16 68.54 7.55
CA ILE A 142 -75.07 67.09 7.66
C ILE A 142 -73.58 66.73 7.79
N GLN A 143 -73.25 65.89 8.76
CA GLN A 143 -71.90 65.40 8.99
C GLN A 143 -71.87 63.88 9.16
N LEU A 144 -70.80 63.23 8.72
CA LEU A 144 -70.52 61.83 8.98
C LEU A 144 -69.72 61.71 10.28
N VAL A 145 -70.34 61.15 11.32
CA VAL A 145 -69.62 60.79 12.55
C VAL A 145 -68.90 59.48 12.31
N ALA A 146 -67.61 59.56 12.04
CA ALA A 146 -66.78 58.44 11.63
C ALA A 146 -66.06 57.79 12.82
N ASP A 147 -66.02 56.46 12.79
CA ASP A 147 -65.36 55.65 13.82
C ASP A 147 -64.14 54.88 13.30
N ARG A 148 -64.00 54.76 11.98
CA ARG A 148 -62.88 54.10 11.31
C ARG A 148 -62.58 54.77 9.98
N ALA A 149 -61.30 54.95 9.67
CA ALA A 149 -60.84 55.54 8.41
C ALA A 149 -59.58 54.80 7.94
N GLU A 150 -59.58 54.35 6.68
CA GLU A 150 -58.47 53.63 6.06
C GLU A 150 -58.21 54.25 4.68
N LEU A 151 -56.97 54.23 4.20
CA LEU A 151 -56.68 54.62 2.81
C LEU A 151 -57.38 53.66 1.84
N ALA A 152 -58.20 54.21 0.94
CA ALA A 152 -58.78 53.46 -0.15
C ALA A 152 -57.68 53.17 -1.20
N GLY A 153 -57.57 51.92 -1.67
CA GLY A 153 -56.63 51.53 -2.74
C GLY A 153 -55.50 50.57 -2.33
N ARG A 154 -55.23 50.37 -1.03
CA ARG A 154 -54.17 49.42 -0.58
C ARG A 154 -54.43 47.97 -1.03
N GLY A 155 -55.70 47.55 -1.07
CA GLY A 155 -56.08 46.23 -1.58
C GLY A 155 -55.86 46.07 -3.09
N ALA A 156 -56.23 47.09 -3.88
CA ALA A 156 -56.04 47.08 -5.32
C ALA A 156 -54.55 47.07 -5.71
N ILE A 157 -53.70 47.79 -4.98
CA ILE A 157 -52.24 47.78 -5.18
C ILE A 157 -51.66 46.39 -4.88
N LEU A 158 -52.05 45.77 -3.76
CA LEU A 158 -51.59 44.42 -3.41
C LEU A 158 -52.04 43.39 -4.44
N GLU A 159 -53.29 43.45 -4.88
CA GLU A 159 -53.81 42.57 -5.93
C GLU A 159 -53.07 42.77 -7.27
N ALA A 160 -52.78 44.01 -7.65
CA ALA A 160 -51.98 44.31 -8.84
C ALA A 160 -50.55 43.75 -8.74
N LEU A 161 -49.91 43.87 -7.58
CA LEU A 161 -48.58 43.30 -7.32
C LEU A 161 -48.58 41.78 -7.38
N GLU A 162 -49.62 41.13 -6.85
CA GLU A 162 -49.74 39.67 -6.85
C GLU A 162 -49.95 39.14 -8.27
N ARG A 163 -50.80 39.78 -9.07
CA ARG A 163 -50.95 39.49 -10.51
C ARG A 163 -49.64 39.70 -11.28
N LEU A 164 -48.91 40.78 -10.98
CA LEU A 164 -47.61 41.04 -11.61
C LEU A 164 -46.57 39.99 -11.22
N LYS A 165 -46.55 39.57 -9.96
CA LYS A 165 -45.69 38.48 -9.48
C LYS A 165 -45.98 37.19 -10.23
N GLU A 166 -47.23 36.80 -10.35
CA GLU A 166 -47.64 35.60 -11.08
C GLU A 166 -47.24 35.67 -12.55
N LYS A 167 -47.46 36.81 -13.22
CA LYS A 167 -47.04 37.05 -14.60
C LYS A 167 -45.53 36.85 -14.77
N LEU A 168 -44.71 37.50 -13.95
CA LEU A 168 -43.25 37.43 -14.06
C LEU A 168 -42.69 36.06 -13.65
N ALA A 169 -43.35 35.39 -12.69
CA ALA A 169 -43.03 34.01 -12.32
C ALA A 169 -43.30 33.04 -13.47
N ALA A 170 -44.43 33.19 -14.18
CA ALA A 170 -44.79 32.37 -15.33
C ALA A 170 -43.80 32.53 -16.50
N GLU A 171 -43.19 33.71 -16.65
CA GLU A 171 -42.07 33.95 -17.59
C GLU A 171 -40.71 33.41 -17.09
N GLY A 172 -40.69 32.81 -15.89
CA GLY A 172 -39.52 32.22 -15.27
C GLY A 172 -38.50 33.23 -14.73
N LEU A 173 -38.87 34.51 -14.53
CA LEU A 173 -37.93 35.54 -14.05
C LEU A 173 -37.40 35.29 -12.64
N PHE A 174 -38.06 34.43 -11.88
CA PHE A 174 -37.71 34.10 -10.50
C PHE A 174 -37.09 32.71 -10.35
N GLU A 175 -36.82 32.00 -11.46
CA GLU A 175 -36.24 30.66 -11.46
C GLU A 175 -34.84 30.64 -10.86
N GLU A 176 -34.58 29.68 -9.96
CA GLU A 176 -33.29 29.56 -9.28
C GLU A 176 -32.16 29.25 -10.28
N GLY A 177 -32.45 28.52 -11.35
CA GLY A 177 -31.47 28.19 -12.40
C GLY A 177 -31.00 29.40 -13.22
N ARG A 178 -31.70 30.54 -13.17
CA ARG A 178 -31.28 31.78 -13.83
C ARG A 178 -30.30 32.58 -12.97
N LYS A 179 -30.29 32.35 -11.65
CA LYS A 179 -29.51 33.13 -10.70
C LYS A 179 -28.03 32.80 -10.82
N ARG A 180 -27.20 33.84 -10.93
CA ARG A 180 -25.75 33.77 -11.03
C ARG A 180 -25.12 33.63 -9.65
N ALA A 181 -24.06 32.83 -9.56
CA ALA A 181 -23.26 32.75 -8.34
C ALA A 181 -22.51 34.07 -8.10
N LEU A 182 -22.41 34.49 -6.83
CA LEU A 182 -21.62 35.67 -6.47
C LEU A 182 -20.12 35.40 -6.67
N PRO A 183 -19.36 36.39 -7.18
CA PRO A 183 -17.92 36.26 -7.32
C PRO A 183 -17.26 36.09 -5.96
N SER A 184 -16.25 35.21 -5.86
CA SER A 184 -15.54 34.94 -4.62
C SER A 184 -14.63 36.09 -4.17
N ASP A 185 -14.19 36.93 -5.10
CA ASP A 185 -13.29 38.06 -4.85
C ASP A 185 -13.53 39.20 -5.88
N PRO A 186 -14.63 39.95 -5.75
CA PRO A 186 -14.95 41.04 -6.66
C PRO A 186 -13.93 42.17 -6.54
N ARG A 187 -13.38 42.61 -7.67
CA ARG A 187 -12.49 43.77 -7.78
C ARG A 187 -13.29 45.07 -7.71
N VAL A 188 -14.41 45.15 -8.44
CA VAL A 188 -15.28 46.32 -8.46
C VAL A 188 -16.72 45.95 -8.13
N VAL A 189 -17.27 46.61 -7.13
CA VAL A 189 -18.67 46.47 -6.71
C VAL A 189 -19.43 47.71 -7.15
N GLY A 190 -20.38 47.54 -8.06
CA GLY A 190 -21.33 48.58 -8.43
C GLY A 190 -22.36 48.77 -7.31
N VAL A 191 -22.68 49.99 -6.94
CA VAL A 191 -23.69 50.27 -5.91
C VAL A 191 -24.70 51.27 -6.45
N ILE A 192 -25.97 50.91 -6.42
CA ILE A 192 -27.10 51.76 -6.79
C ILE A 192 -27.84 52.14 -5.52
N THR A 193 -27.69 53.40 -5.14
CA THR A 193 -28.35 54.00 -3.98
C THR A 193 -28.32 55.53 -4.08
N SER A 194 -28.90 56.25 -3.12
CA SER A 194 -28.85 57.71 -3.11
C SER A 194 -27.45 58.22 -2.77
N ARG A 195 -27.02 59.33 -3.40
CA ARG A 195 -25.67 59.91 -3.18
C ARG A 195 -25.46 60.39 -1.75
N ALA A 196 -26.50 60.93 -1.11
CA ALA A 196 -26.43 61.55 0.22
C ALA A 196 -26.87 60.61 1.36
N GLY A 197 -27.17 59.35 1.09
CA GLY A 197 -27.72 58.42 2.09
C GLY A 197 -26.66 57.76 2.97
N ALA A 198 -27.01 57.42 4.21
CA ALA A 198 -26.17 56.61 5.10
C ALA A 198 -25.81 55.23 4.51
N VAL A 199 -26.66 54.73 3.61
CA VAL A 199 -26.53 53.43 2.94
C VAL A 199 -25.19 53.23 2.26
N ILE A 200 -24.71 54.21 1.48
CA ILE A 200 -23.42 54.08 0.79
C ILE A 200 -22.26 54.07 1.80
N HIS A 201 -22.37 54.85 2.89
CA HIS A 201 -21.36 54.86 3.95
C HIS A 201 -21.29 53.52 4.68
N ASP A 202 -22.43 52.90 4.96
CA ASP A 202 -22.51 51.58 5.60
C ASP A 202 -21.88 50.49 4.71
N ILE A 203 -22.22 50.49 3.41
CA ILE A 203 -21.64 49.57 2.43
C ILE A 203 -20.13 49.75 2.35
N CYS A 204 -19.65 51.00 2.21
CA CYS A 204 -18.23 51.30 2.16
C CYS A 204 -17.50 50.87 3.44
N LYS A 205 -18.06 51.18 4.63
CA LYS A 205 -17.46 50.81 5.91
C LYS A 205 -17.26 49.30 6.03
N VAL A 206 -18.27 48.52 5.65
CA VAL A 206 -18.20 47.05 5.65
C VAL A 206 -17.20 46.53 4.63
N ALA A 207 -17.24 47.07 3.40
CA ALA A 207 -16.33 46.68 2.32
C ALA A 207 -14.86 46.91 2.71
N PHE A 208 -14.53 48.09 3.24
CA PHE A 208 -13.18 48.43 3.72
C PHE A 208 -12.73 47.54 4.87
N ARG A 209 -13.61 47.25 5.84
CA ARG A 209 -13.29 46.41 7.00
C ARG A 209 -12.93 44.97 6.60
N ARG A 210 -13.61 44.39 5.61
CA ARG A 210 -13.50 42.95 5.28
C ARG A 210 -12.31 42.64 4.38
N GLY A 211 -12.02 43.47 3.39
CA GLY A 211 -10.91 43.21 2.46
C GLY A 211 -10.62 44.34 1.49
N GLY A 212 -11.49 45.35 1.42
CA GLY A 212 -11.47 46.40 0.42
C GLY A 212 -11.97 45.85 -0.93
N ALA A 213 -12.93 46.55 -1.52
CA ALA A 213 -13.29 46.40 -2.92
C ALA A 213 -13.46 47.81 -3.48
N ARG A 214 -13.18 48.01 -4.77
CA ARG A 214 -13.42 49.31 -5.40
C ARG A 214 -14.94 49.47 -5.52
N VAL A 215 -15.51 50.45 -4.82
CA VAL A 215 -16.95 50.73 -4.88
C VAL A 215 -17.21 51.78 -5.96
N LEU A 216 -18.04 51.44 -6.95
CA LEU A 216 -18.50 52.35 -7.98
C LEU A 216 -19.96 52.72 -7.73
N LEU A 217 -20.20 53.94 -7.24
CA LEU A 217 -21.55 54.45 -6.97
C LEU A 217 -22.19 54.96 -8.27
N ALA A 218 -23.36 54.42 -8.62
CA ALA A 218 -24.28 54.99 -9.59
C ALA A 218 -25.48 55.60 -8.84
N PRO A 219 -25.51 56.93 -8.62
CA PRO A 219 -26.56 57.57 -7.85
C PRO A 219 -27.93 57.40 -8.50
N ALA A 220 -28.91 56.92 -7.72
CA ALA A 220 -30.29 56.80 -8.16
C ALA A 220 -31.26 57.35 -7.11
N ALA A 221 -32.41 57.84 -7.58
CA ALA A 221 -33.56 58.06 -6.70
C ALA A 221 -34.11 56.71 -6.24
N VAL A 222 -34.14 56.50 -4.92
CA VAL A 222 -34.58 55.23 -4.29
C VAL A 222 -35.96 55.34 -3.63
N GLN A 223 -36.65 56.47 -3.83
CA GLN A 223 -37.98 56.78 -3.30
C GLN A 223 -38.67 57.82 -4.20
N GLY A 224 -40.00 57.87 -4.14
CA GLY A 224 -40.81 58.81 -4.92
C GLY A 224 -41.08 58.39 -6.38
N GLN A 225 -41.87 59.20 -7.08
CA GLN A 225 -42.18 58.99 -8.51
C GLN A 225 -40.90 59.05 -9.35
N GLY A 226 -40.72 58.09 -10.26
CA GLY A 226 -39.54 57.98 -11.13
C GLY A 226 -38.34 57.23 -10.52
N ALA A 227 -38.44 56.76 -9.27
CA ALA A 227 -37.37 55.96 -8.64
C ALA A 227 -37.02 54.71 -9.45
N ALA A 228 -38.01 53.94 -9.91
CA ALA A 228 -37.80 52.75 -10.75
C ALA A 228 -36.97 53.07 -12.00
N SER A 229 -37.38 54.08 -12.78
CA SER A 229 -36.64 54.52 -13.98
C SER A 229 -35.22 55.03 -13.66
N SER A 230 -35.02 55.68 -12.51
CA SER A 230 -33.69 56.13 -12.09
C SER A 230 -32.77 54.96 -11.74
N ILE A 231 -33.30 53.90 -11.12
CA ILE A 231 -32.55 52.69 -10.76
C ILE A 231 -32.20 51.91 -12.02
N VAL A 232 -33.15 51.75 -12.97
CA VAL A 232 -32.89 51.11 -14.26
C VAL A 232 -31.76 51.81 -15.01
N ARG A 233 -31.81 53.15 -15.12
CA ARG A 233 -30.73 53.92 -15.76
C ARG A 233 -29.39 53.74 -15.05
N ALA A 234 -29.38 53.73 -13.72
CA ALA A 234 -28.15 53.50 -12.95
C ALA A 234 -27.59 52.08 -13.16
N LEU A 235 -28.46 51.08 -13.27
CA LEU A 235 -28.07 49.70 -13.59
C LEU A 235 -27.47 49.62 -14.99
N GLU A 236 -28.13 50.19 -15.99
CA GLU A 236 -27.61 50.27 -17.35
C GLU A 236 -26.23 50.95 -17.40
N MET A 237 -26.04 52.06 -16.66
CA MET A 237 -24.74 52.73 -16.57
C MET A 237 -23.65 51.81 -16.00
N LEU A 238 -23.94 51.06 -14.92
CA LEU A 238 -22.98 50.13 -14.33
C LEU A 238 -22.67 48.95 -15.25
N THR A 239 -23.66 48.44 -15.99
CA THR A 239 -23.44 47.33 -16.93
C THR A 239 -22.57 47.70 -18.14
N ARG A 240 -22.42 49.00 -18.45
CA ARG A 240 -21.49 49.48 -19.49
C ARG A 240 -20.04 49.54 -19.01
N VAL A 241 -19.78 49.37 -17.72
CA VAL A 241 -18.45 49.38 -17.13
C VAL A 241 -17.97 47.92 -17.01
N PRO A 242 -17.04 47.46 -17.86
CA PRO A 242 -16.66 46.06 -17.92
C PRO A 242 -15.95 45.55 -16.66
N GLU A 243 -15.42 46.44 -15.82
CA GLU A 243 -14.73 46.05 -14.57
C GLU A 243 -15.69 45.71 -13.42
N VAL A 244 -16.99 46.02 -13.54
CA VAL A 244 -17.98 45.74 -12.48
C VAL A 244 -18.25 44.24 -12.41
N ASP A 245 -17.91 43.61 -11.29
CA ASP A 245 -18.08 42.16 -11.09
C ASP A 245 -19.45 41.80 -10.51
N VAL A 246 -20.09 42.74 -9.82
CA VAL A 246 -21.32 42.54 -9.04
C VAL A 246 -21.97 43.88 -8.73
N VAL A 247 -23.29 43.93 -8.70
CA VAL A 247 -24.07 45.14 -8.41
C VAL A 247 -24.89 44.96 -7.14
N ILE A 248 -24.90 45.96 -6.27
CA ILE A 248 -25.76 46.04 -5.09
C ILE A 248 -26.82 47.11 -5.34
N ILE A 249 -28.10 46.75 -5.29
CA ILE A 249 -29.21 47.69 -5.24
C ILE A 249 -29.61 47.84 -3.78
N ALA A 250 -29.43 49.02 -3.19
CA ALA A 250 -29.63 49.21 -1.77
C ALA A 250 -30.48 50.44 -1.47
N ARG A 251 -31.38 50.25 -0.52
CA ARG A 251 -32.22 51.32 0.04
C ARG A 251 -32.00 51.40 1.56
N GLY A 252 -32.09 52.61 2.10
CA GLY A 252 -32.14 52.83 3.55
C GLY A 252 -33.55 52.62 4.09
N GLY A 253 -33.77 53.00 5.35
CA GLY A 253 -35.11 53.03 5.92
C GLY A 253 -36.03 53.98 5.17
N GLY A 254 -37.34 53.73 5.25
CA GLY A 254 -38.38 54.63 4.78
C GLY A 254 -39.76 53.96 4.77
N SER A 255 -40.73 54.59 4.10
CA SER A 255 -42.12 54.10 4.12
C SER A 255 -42.30 52.84 3.27
N GLN A 256 -43.38 52.10 3.56
CA GLN A 256 -43.79 50.93 2.77
C GLN A 256 -44.17 51.34 1.34
N ASP A 257 -44.70 52.56 1.15
CA ASP A 257 -45.10 53.09 -0.16
C ASP A 257 -43.90 53.25 -1.10
N ASP A 258 -42.74 53.60 -0.54
CA ASP A 258 -41.50 53.69 -1.32
C ASP A 258 -40.98 52.32 -1.81
N LEU A 259 -41.44 51.20 -1.24
CA LEU A 259 -41.09 49.85 -1.73
C LEU A 259 -41.77 49.52 -3.06
N LEU A 260 -42.84 50.23 -3.42
CA LEU A 260 -43.57 50.02 -4.66
C LEU A 260 -42.68 50.26 -5.89
N ALA A 261 -41.76 51.23 -5.82
CA ALA A 261 -40.80 51.49 -6.89
C ALA A 261 -39.89 50.29 -7.19
N PHE A 262 -39.67 49.40 -6.22
CA PHE A 262 -38.86 48.20 -6.36
C PHE A 262 -39.66 46.98 -6.84
N SER A 263 -40.96 47.16 -7.09
CA SER A 263 -41.85 46.16 -7.68
C SER A 263 -42.32 46.56 -9.09
N ASP A 264 -41.70 47.57 -9.68
CA ASP A 264 -41.95 47.98 -11.06
C ASP A 264 -41.49 46.92 -12.07
N GLU A 265 -42.32 46.64 -13.07
CA GLU A 265 -42.07 45.59 -14.06
C GLU A 265 -40.77 45.82 -14.84
N ALA A 266 -40.48 47.07 -15.24
CA ALA A 266 -39.28 47.38 -16.02
C ALA A 266 -38.01 47.17 -15.20
N LEU A 267 -38.03 47.54 -13.91
CA LEU A 267 -36.91 47.31 -13.00
C LEU A 267 -36.65 45.81 -12.78
N VAL A 268 -37.69 45.02 -12.54
CA VAL A 268 -37.55 43.57 -12.31
C VAL A 268 -36.96 42.89 -13.55
N ARG A 269 -37.42 43.27 -14.74
CA ARG A 269 -36.88 42.78 -16.01
C ARG A 269 -35.42 43.20 -16.21
N ALA A 270 -35.07 44.45 -15.90
CA ALA A 270 -33.70 44.94 -16.02
C ALA A 270 -32.73 44.20 -15.08
N VAL A 271 -33.16 43.89 -13.85
CA VAL A 271 -32.36 43.10 -12.90
C VAL A 271 -32.18 41.67 -13.39
N ALA A 272 -33.26 41.01 -13.83
CA ALA A 272 -33.19 39.65 -14.36
C ALA A 272 -32.33 39.52 -15.63
N ALA A 273 -32.23 40.59 -16.43
CA ALA A 273 -31.42 40.65 -17.65
C ALA A 273 -29.97 41.14 -17.41
N CYS A 274 -29.62 41.53 -16.19
CA CYS A 274 -28.31 42.07 -15.88
C CYS A 274 -27.20 41.03 -16.19
N PRO A 275 -26.10 41.40 -16.89
CA PRO A 275 -25.02 40.47 -17.24
C PRO A 275 -24.18 40.04 -16.04
N VAL A 276 -24.17 40.83 -14.97
CA VAL A 276 -23.41 40.62 -13.74
C VAL A 276 -24.35 40.31 -12.57
N PRO A 277 -23.91 39.56 -11.54
CA PRO A 277 -24.76 39.23 -10.40
C PRO A 277 -25.27 40.49 -9.67
N VAL A 278 -26.54 40.48 -9.28
CA VAL A 278 -27.22 41.55 -8.57
C VAL A 278 -27.62 41.09 -7.17
N VAL A 279 -27.27 41.90 -6.17
CA VAL A 279 -27.68 41.73 -4.78
C VAL A 279 -28.70 42.81 -4.43
N SER A 280 -29.92 42.39 -4.06
CA SER A 280 -30.93 43.31 -3.57
C SER A 280 -30.84 43.46 -2.05
N ALA A 281 -30.80 44.71 -1.59
CA ALA A 281 -30.73 45.11 -0.18
C ALA A 281 -31.79 46.19 0.12
N VAL A 282 -33.03 45.89 -0.25
CA VAL A 282 -34.15 46.85 -0.23
C VAL A 282 -35.21 46.44 0.79
N GLY A 283 -35.64 45.17 0.78
CA GLY A 283 -36.72 44.68 1.63
C GLY A 283 -36.27 44.28 3.04
N HIS A 284 -37.16 44.41 4.02
CA HIS A 284 -37.01 43.79 5.35
C HIS A 284 -37.70 42.42 5.36
N GLN A 285 -37.61 41.64 6.45
CA GLN A 285 -38.18 40.27 6.47
C GLN A 285 -39.69 40.22 6.17
N THR A 286 -40.44 41.30 6.42
CA THR A 286 -41.89 41.39 6.24
C THR A 286 -42.35 41.92 4.88
N ASP A 287 -41.51 42.70 4.19
CA ASP A 287 -41.89 43.43 2.97
C ASP A 287 -40.92 43.10 1.85
N VAL A 288 -41.27 42.11 1.03
CA VAL A 288 -40.43 41.58 -0.05
C VAL A 288 -40.87 42.17 -1.40
N PRO A 289 -40.16 43.16 -1.95
CA PRO A 289 -40.47 43.70 -3.28
C PRO A 289 -40.15 42.68 -4.39
N LEU A 290 -40.74 42.85 -5.58
CA LEU A 290 -40.52 41.91 -6.69
C LEU A 290 -39.06 41.81 -7.14
N VAL A 291 -38.29 42.90 -7.01
CA VAL A 291 -36.85 42.88 -7.32
C VAL A 291 -36.05 41.90 -6.46
N ASP A 292 -36.47 41.64 -5.21
CA ASP A 292 -35.80 40.66 -4.33
C ASP A 292 -35.90 39.24 -4.86
N PHE A 293 -36.95 38.93 -5.64
CA PHE A 293 -37.13 37.62 -6.28
C PHE A 293 -36.32 37.48 -7.57
N ALA A 294 -36.13 38.57 -8.31
CA ALA A 294 -35.34 38.58 -9.54
C ALA A 294 -33.83 38.72 -9.30
N ALA A 295 -33.42 39.31 -8.18
CA ALA A 295 -32.01 39.41 -7.82
C ALA A 295 -31.40 38.03 -7.55
N ASP A 296 -30.12 37.87 -7.87
CA ASP A 296 -29.39 36.61 -7.67
C ASP A 296 -29.25 36.28 -6.18
N ARG A 297 -29.07 37.31 -5.35
CA ARG A 297 -29.07 37.16 -3.89
C ARG A 297 -29.81 38.30 -3.21
N ARG A 298 -30.49 37.94 -2.13
CA ARG A 298 -31.18 38.87 -1.24
C ARG A 298 -30.36 39.12 0.01
N ALA A 299 -30.26 40.38 0.40
CA ALA A 299 -29.73 40.85 1.67
C ALA A 299 -30.82 41.60 2.43
N ALA A 300 -30.96 41.34 3.73
CA ALA A 300 -31.91 42.03 4.61
C ALA A 300 -31.47 43.47 4.93
N THR A 301 -30.19 43.79 4.81
CA THR A 301 -29.66 45.14 5.07
C THR A 301 -28.56 45.50 4.06
N PRO A 302 -28.33 46.81 3.81
CA PRO A 302 -27.21 47.27 2.99
C PRO A 302 -25.85 46.76 3.49
N SER A 303 -25.63 46.76 4.80
CA SER A 303 -24.43 46.20 5.43
C SER A 303 -24.28 44.71 5.12
N GLN A 304 -25.35 43.92 5.24
CA GLN A 304 -25.32 42.50 4.90
C GLN A 304 -25.00 42.27 3.41
N ALA A 305 -25.50 43.13 2.52
CA ALA A 305 -25.15 43.04 1.10
C ALA A 305 -23.65 43.18 0.88
N ALA A 306 -23.02 44.15 1.54
CA ALA A 306 -21.57 44.30 1.52
C ALA A 306 -20.83 43.10 2.15
N GLU A 307 -21.39 42.46 3.19
CA GLU A 307 -20.80 41.25 3.80
C GLU A 307 -20.88 40.01 2.91
N LEU A 308 -21.96 39.88 2.13
CA LEU A 308 -22.14 38.80 1.15
C LEU A 308 -21.21 38.96 -0.04
N VAL A 309 -21.02 40.20 -0.50
CA VAL A 309 -20.24 40.51 -1.69
C VAL A 309 -18.74 40.58 -1.40
N VAL A 310 -18.34 41.23 -0.29
CA VAL A 310 -16.92 41.47 0.00
C VAL A 310 -16.36 40.38 0.91
N PRO A 311 -15.29 39.68 0.50
CA PRO A 311 -14.73 38.58 1.26
C PRO A 311 -14.06 39.06 2.56
N ASP A 312 -14.17 38.24 3.62
CA ASP A 312 -13.43 38.45 4.86
C ASP A 312 -11.96 38.03 4.70
N ARG A 313 -11.12 38.99 4.33
CA ARG A 313 -9.66 38.83 4.17
C ARG A 313 -8.99 38.42 5.47
N ALA A 314 -9.44 38.92 6.62
CA ALA A 314 -8.88 38.55 7.91
C ALA A 314 -9.23 37.09 8.27
N GLY A 315 -10.48 36.68 8.05
CA GLY A 315 -10.92 35.29 8.16
C GLY A 315 -10.14 34.35 7.25
N ARG A 316 -10.02 34.69 5.95
CA ARG A 316 -9.23 33.91 4.99
C ARG A 316 -7.76 33.80 5.40
N ARG A 317 -7.16 34.89 5.90
CA ARG A 317 -5.77 34.88 6.37
C ARG A 317 -5.59 33.96 7.58
N ARG A 318 -6.48 34.05 8.58
CA ARG A 318 -6.47 33.15 9.74
C ARG A 318 -6.55 31.69 9.31
N MET A 319 -7.46 31.37 8.40
CA MET A 319 -7.62 30.02 7.87
C MET A 319 -6.34 29.52 7.17
N LEU A 320 -5.70 30.36 6.35
CA LEU A 320 -4.41 30.02 5.72
C LEU A 320 -3.30 29.80 6.74
N ASP A 321 -3.19 30.66 7.77
CA ASP A 321 -2.18 30.53 8.81
C ASP A 321 -2.37 29.26 9.65
N GLU A 322 -3.61 28.89 9.94
CA GLU A 322 -3.95 27.64 10.63
C GLU A 322 -3.61 26.40 9.80
N ARG A 323 -3.98 26.40 8.51
CA ARG A 323 -3.66 25.30 7.58
C ARG A 323 -2.15 25.17 7.37
N THR A 324 -1.43 26.29 7.28
CA THR A 324 0.04 26.32 7.19
C THR A 324 0.67 25.73 8.45
N ARG A 325 0.19 26.12 9.64
CA ARG A 325 0.66 25.57 10.92
C ARG A 325 0.38 24.07 11.03
N ALA A 326 -0.80 23.62 10.61
CA ALA A 326 -1.16 22.20 10.61
C ALA A 326 -0.28 21.39 9.66
N MET A 327 -0.05 21.89 8.44
CA MET A 327 0.83 21.25 7.45
C MET A 327 2.27 21.15 7.98
N ARG A 328 2.80 22.21 8.59
CA ARG A 328 4.15 22.21 9.18
C ARG A 328 4.29 21.10 10.24
N ARG A 329 3.34 21.01 11.18
CA ARG A 329 3.36 19.96 12.22
C ARG A 329 3.29 18.56 11.62
N ALA A 330 2.47 18.36 10.58
CA ALA A 330 2.38 17.07 9.91
C ALA A 330 3.70 16.70 9.22
N MET A 331 4.35 17.65 8.54
CA MET A 331 5.66 17.45 7.93
C MET A 331 6.75 17.15 8.97
N GLU A 332 6.78 17.89 10.08
CA GLU A 332 7.71 17.65 11.19
C GLU A 332 7.55 16.23 11.76
N LEU A 333 6.32 15.76 11.94
CA LEU A 333 6.04 14.41 12.41
C LEU A 333 6.54 13.34 11.41
N VAL A 334 6.29 13.54 10.11
CA VAL A 334 6.76 12.63 9.04
C VAL A 334 8.28 12.58 9.00
N LEU A 335 8.95 13.74 9.06
CA LEU A 335 10.41 13.82 9.07
C LEU A 335 11.00 13.18 10.33
N SER A 336 10.40 13.42 11.49
CA SER A 336 10.83 12.81 12.76
C SER A 336 10.73 11.29 12.70
N ARG A 337 9.60 10.74 12.23
CA ARG A 337 9.43 9.29 12.04
C ARG A 337 10.42 8.71 11.03
N SER A 338 10.65 9.42 9.93
CA SER A 338 11.59 8.98 8.89
C SER A 338 13.03 8.94 9.42
N ARG A 339 13.44 9.96 10.19
CA ARG A 339 14.75 9.98 10.86
C ARG A 339 14.88 8.88 11.90
N ALA A 340 13.86 8.68 12.74
CA ALA A 340 13.86 7.61 13.74
C ALA A 340 13.96 6.23 13.08
N ARG A 341 13.23 6.00 11.98
CA ARG A 341 13.32 4.76 11.21
C ARG A 341 14.70 4.57 10.58
N ALA A 342 15.26 5.61 9.97
CA ALA A 342 16.60 5.55 9.39
C ALA A 342 17.66 5.26 10.45
N HIS A 343 17.55 5.91 11.62
CA HIS A 343 18.45 5.65 12.74
C HIS A 343 18.28 4.24 13.30
N GLY A 344 17.04 3.75 13.44
CA GLY A 344 16.76 2.37 13.87
C GLY A 344 17.37 1.34 12.91
N LEU A 345 17.14 1.47 11.60
CA LEU A 345 17.75 0.59 10.59
C LEU A 345 19.28 0.67 10.60
N ALA A 346 19.85 1.88 10.75
CA ALA A 346 21.29 2.05 10.89
C ALA A 346 21.84 1.36 12.15
N SER A 347 21.08 1.36 13.25
CA SER A 347 21.47 0.66 14.48
C SER A 347 21.34 -0.86 14.38
N GLU A 348 20.35 -1.38 13.65
CA GLU A 348 20.16 -2.82 13.40
C GLU A 348 21.28 -3.40 12.53
N LEU A 349 21.80 -2.63 11.58
CA LEU A 349 22.94 -3.03 10.76
C LEU A 349 24.26 -3.12 11.56
N GLY A 350 24.31 -2.55 12.77
CA GLY A 350 25.49 -2.55 13.63
C GLY A 350 26.72 -1.91 12.97
N ASP A 351 27.91 -2.15 13.53
CA ASP A 351 29.15 -1.86 12.80
C ASP A 351 29.43 -3.03 11.84
N PRO A 352 29.38 -2.83 10.51
CA PRO A 352 29.63 -3.89 9.53
C PRO A 352 31.02 -4.51 9.70
N ARG A 353 31.98 -3.80 10.29
CA ARG A 353 33.30 -4.34 10.61
C ARG A 353 33.22 -5.48 11.61
N ILE A 354 32.32 -5.42 12.60
CA ILE A 354 32.16 -6.49 13.59
C ILE A 354 31.63 -7.76 12.91
N SER A 355 30.60 -7.64 12.07
CA SER A 355 30.05 -8.78 11.33
C SER A 355 31.06 -9.37 10.33
N ILE A 356 31.83 -8.53 9.65
CA ILE A 356 32.89 -8.97 8.73
C ILE A 356 34.02 -9.65 9.50
N ASN A 357 34.47 -9.09 10.62
CA ASN A 357 35.52 -9.68 11.45
C ASN A 357 35.08 -11.04 12.00
N HIS A 358 33.82 -11.18 12.42
CA HIS A 358 33.31 -12.48 12.86
C HIS A 358 33.29 -13.50 11.72
N ALA A 359 32.86 -13.10 10.52
CA ALA A 359 32.88 -13.97 9.35
C ALA A 359 34.30 -14.38 8.93
N GLN A 360 35.26 -13.44 9.02
CA GLN A 360 36.68 -13.70 8.78
C GLN A 360 37.25 -14.69 9.79
N GLN A 361 36.94 -14.52 11.08
CA GLN A 361 37.39 -15.45 12.12
C GLN A 361 36.84 -16.86 11.90
N LEU A 362 35.56 -16.99 11.52
CA LEU A 362 34.97 -18.30 11.19
C LEU A 362 35.65 -18.94 9.97
N LEU A 363 35.99 -18.15 8.94
CA LEU A 363 36.73 -18.62 7.78
C LEU A 363 38.14 -19.10 8.15
N ASP A 364 38.83 -18.37 9.03
CA ASP A 364 40.16 -18.74 9.51
C ASP A 364 40.11 -20.04 10.34
N GLU A 365 39.12 -20.19 11.22
CA GLU A 365 38.91 -21.42 12.01
C GLU A 365 38.61 -22.63 11.12
N LEU A 366 37.71 -22.47 10.13
CA LEU A 366 37.41 -23.51 9.15
C LEU A 366 38.61 -23.84 8.26
N GLY A 367 39.37 -22.81 7.85
CA GLY A 367 40.59 -22.94 7.08
C GLY A 367 41.67 -23.72 7.84
N ALA A 368 41.87 -23.40 9.12
CA ALA A 368 42.81 -24.11 9.99
C ALA A 368 42.40 -25.58 10.19
N SER A 369 41.10 -25.85 10.36
CA SER A 369 40.56 -27.21 10.47
C SER A 369 40.79 -28.03 9.19
N LEU A 370 40.49 -27.45 8.02
CA LEU A 370 40.75 -28.08 6.72
C LEU A 370 42.25 -28.32 6.49
N ALA A 371 43.10 -27.37 6.86
CA ALA A 371 44.56 -27.51 6.74
C ALA A 371 45.16 -28.60 7.66
N ALA A 372 44.49 -28.94 8.77
CA ALA A 372 44.89 -30.02 9.67
C ALA A 372 44.50 -31.42 9.17
N TYR A 373 43.49 -31.52 8.30
CA TYR A 373 42.97 -32.78 7.77
C TYR A 373 44.00 -33.63 6.98
N PRO A 374 44.82 -33.07 6.06
CA PRO A 374 45.83 -33.84 5.34
C PRO A 374 46.87 -34.49 6.26
N ARG A 375 47.29 -33.78 7.32
CA ARG A 375 48.26 -34.32 8.30
C ARG A 375 47.69 -35.51 9.06
N GLY A 376 46.40 -35.49 9.38
CA GLY A 376 45.70 -36.64 9.98
C GLY A 376 45.62 -37.83 9.03
N LEU A 377 45.34 -37.58 7.75
CA LEU A 377 45.26 -38.61 6.71
C LEU A 377 46.63 -39.24 6.43
N GLU A 378 47.69 -38.45 6.37
CA GLU A 378 49.07 -38.92 6.18
C GLU A 378 49.56 -39.78 7.34
N ARG A 379 49.22 -39.42 8.60
CA ARG A 379 49.52 -40.27 9.75
C ARG A 379 48.80 -41.61 9.64
N ARG A 380 47.49 -41.61 9.39
CA ARG A 380 46.71 -42.85 9.19
C ARG A 380 47.25 -43.69 8.04
N ARG A 381 47.69 -43.05 6.94
CA ARG A 381 48.30 -43.72 5.80
C ARG A 381 49.65 -44.36 6.17
N ARG A 382 50.49 -43.66 6.93
CA ARG A 382 51.75 -44.20 7.45
C ARG A 382 51.52 -45.38 8.38
N ASP A 383 50.59 -45.27 9.32
CA ASP A 383 50.24 -46.34 10.25
C ASP A 383 49.73 -47.59 9.50
N LEU A 384 48.90 -47.40 8.46
CA LEU A 384 48.45 -48.48 7.57
C LEU A 384 49.60 -49.14 6.81
N MET A 385 50.54 -48.34 6.27
CA MET A 385 51.71 -48.88 5.56
C MET A 385 52.63 -49.65 6.50
N GLU A 386 52.86 -49.16 7.72
CA GLU A 386 53.69 -49.82 8.71
C GLU A 386 53.06 -51.14 9.18
N THR A 387 51.77 -51.13 9.49
CA THR A 387 51.03 -52.35 9.87
C THR A 387 51.01 -53.37 8.73
N HIS A 388 50.81 -52.93 7.48
CA HIS A 388 50.92 -53.79 6.31
C HIS A 388 52.32 -54.39 6.15
N ALA A 389 53.38 -53.58 6.30
CA ALA A 389 54.76 -54.05 6.20
C ALA A 389 55.09 -55.09 7.29
N ARG A 390 54.62 -54.89 8.53
CA ARG A 390 54.76 -55.85 9.62
C ARG A 390 54.05 -57.18 9.29
N LEU A 391 52.84 -57.12 8.73
CA LEU A 391 52.08 -58.30 8.32
C LEU A 391 52.79 -59.10 7.21
N VAL A 392 53.32 -58.40 6.20
CA VAL A 392 54.07 -59.03 5.09
C VAL A 392 55.36 -59.66 5.61
N ALA A 393 56.11 -58.98 6.47
CA ALA A 393 57.36 -59.50 7.03
C ALA A 393 57.15 -60.71 7.95
N ALA A 394 56.01 -60.79 8.65
CA ALA A 394 55.63 -61.92 9.49
C ALA A 394 55.04 -63.10 8.68
N HIS A 395 54.86 -62.95 7.37
CA HIS A 395 54.20 -63.95 6.53
C HIS A 395 55.00 -65.27 6.49
N PRO A 396 54.37 -66.43 6.79
CA PRO A 396 55.05 -67.73 6.87
C PRO A 396 55.86 -68.10 5.62
N ARG A 397 55.37 -67.72 4.42
CA ARG A 397 56.11 -67.94 3.16
C ARG A 397 57.44 -67.19 3.08
N GLN A 398 57.52 -65.93 3.57
CA GLN A 398 58.77 -65.16 3.55
C GLN A 398 59.78 -65.71 4.57
N ARG A 399 59.30 -66.12 5.76
CA ARG A 399 60.14 -66.81 6.74
C ARG A 399 60.72 -68.10 6.18
N LEU A 400 59.88 -68.92 5.55
CA LEU A 400 60.30 -70.18 4.92
C LEU A 400 61.28 -69.96 3.76
N GLN A 401 61.10 -68.91 2.95
CA GLN A 401 62.06 -68.56 1.90
C GLN A 401 63.43 -68.15 2.46
N ARG A 402 63.46 -67.33 3.52
CA ARG A 402 64.70 -66.95 4.20
C ARG A 402 65.41 -68.16 4.80
N ASP A 403 64.67 -69.03 5.48
CA ASP A 403 65.24 -70.22 6.10
C ASP A 403 65.77 -71.21 5.05
N ARG A 404 65.05 -71.39 3.93
CA ARG A 404 65.54 -72.19 2.79
C ARG A 404 66.83 -71.63 2.20
N ALA A 405 66.90 -70.32 1.97
CA ALA A 405 68.12 -69.66 1.47
C ALA A 405 69.29 -69.83 2.44
N ARG A 406 69.02 -69.77 3.76
CA ARG A 406 70.03 -70.01 4.80
C ARG A 406 70.54 -71.45 4.80
N VAL A 407 69.67 -72.44 4.64
CA VAL A 407 70.05 -73.85 4.54
C VAL A 407 70.93 -74.09 3.30
N VAL A 408 70.55 -73.54 2.14
CA VAL A 408 71.35 -73.65 0.92
C VAL A 408 72.74 -73.02 1.12
N ALA A 409 72.82 -71.82 1.67
CA ALA A 409 74.10 -71.15 1.92
C ALA A 409 75.00 -71.96 2.89
N LEU A 410 74.43 -72.56 3.94
CA LEU A 410 75.16 -73.41 4.86
C LEU A 410 75.63 -74.72 4.21
N GLN A 411 74.81 -75.32 3.34
CA GLN A 411 75.19 -76.51 2.56
C GLN A 411 76.35 -76.20 1.62
N THR A 412 76.28 -75.10 0.86
CA THR A 412 77.38 -74.68 -0.03
C THR A 412 78.67 -74.47 0.76
N ARG A 413 78.59 -73.75 1.90
CA ARG A 413 79.76 -73.51 2.76
C ARG A 413 80.36 -74.80 3.32
N LEU A 414 79.53 -75.79 3.66
CA LEU A 414 80.03 -77.09 4.14
C LEU A 414 80.80 -77.83 3.04
N VAL A 415 80.27 -77.85 1.82
CA VAL A 415 80.92 -78.51 0.67
C VAL A 415 82.23 -77.82 0.31
N ASP A 416 82.23 -76.49 0.26
CA ASP A 416 83.39 -75.68 -0.13
C ASP A 416 84.55 -75.80 0.87
N VAL A 417 84.27 -76.03 2.15
CA VAL A 417 85.32 -76.22 3.17
C VAL A 417 85.79 -77.67 3.25
N THR A 418 84.87 -78.64 3.16
CA THR A 418 85.20 -80.06 3.41
C THR A 418 85.95 -80.71 2.25
N ARG A 419 85.59 -80.42 1.00
CA ARG A 419 86.24 -81.02 -0.18
C ARG A 419 87.73 -80.71 -0.29
N PRO A 420 88.19 -79.45 -0.25
CA PRO A 420 89.61 -79.14 -0.35
C PRO A 420 90.41 -79.67 0.85
N ALA A 421 89.84 -79.64 2.06
CA ALA A 421 90.51 -80.19 3.24
C ALA A 421 90.72 -81.71 3.15
N LEU A 422 89.77 -82.44 2.55
CA LEU A 422 89.89 -83.89 2.32
C LEU A 422 90.87 -84.20 1.18
N ALA A 423 90.89 -83.38 0.13
CA ALA A 423 91.83 -83.50 -0.98
C ALA A 423 93.28 -83.31 -0.53
N ALA A 424 93.56 -82.24 0.23
CA ALA A 424 94.89 -81.97 0.78
C ALA A 424 95.40 -83.13 1.66
N ARG A 425 94.53 -83.68 2.52
CA ARG A 425 94.89 -84.85 3.35
C ARG A 425 95.19 -86.11 2.55
N ARG A 426 94.49 -86.36 1.44
CA ARG A 426 94.78 -87.50 0.54
C ARG A 426 96.13 -87.35 -0.14
N GLU A 427 96.46 -86.13 -0.54
CA GLU A 427 97.74 -85.80 -1.16
C GLU A 427 98.91 -86.03 -0.18
N THR A 428 98.78 -85.55 1.06
CA THR A 428 99.79 -85.80 2.11
C THR A 428 100.00 -87.30 2.39
N VAL A 429 98.93 -88.10 2.40
CA VAL A 429 99.03 -89.56 2.58
C VAL A 429 99.72 -90.22 1.38
N ALA A 430 99.45 -89.76 0.16
CA ALA A 430 100.10 -90.27 -1.04
C ALA A 430 101.61 -89.96 -1.07
N GLU A 431 102.00 -88.74 -0.68
CA GLU A 431 103.41 -88.34 -0.56
C GLU A 431 104.16 -89.19 0.49
N LEU A 432 103.58 -89.36 1.67
CA LEU A 432 104.16 -90.19 2.74
C LEU A 432 104.32 -91.66 2.30
N ALA A 433 103.33 -92.20 1.58
CA ALA A 433 103.39 -93.56 1.03
C ALA A 433 104.50 -93.70 -0.03
N GLY A 434 104.67 -92.70 -0.91
CA GLY A 434 105.76 -92.67 -1.90
C GLY A 434 107.13 -92.66 -1.24
N SER A 435 107.34 -91.76 -0.27
CA SER A 435 108.60 -91.65 0.48
C SER A 435 109.00 -92.96 1.19
N LEU A 436 108.04 -93.69 1.74
CA LEU A 436 108.27 -95.01 2.35
C LEU A 436 108.77 -96.04 1.33
N VAL A 437 108.17 -96.07 0.14
CA VAL A 437 108.56 -97.00 -0.94
C VAL A 437 109.96 -96.68 -1.44
N ASP A 438 110.28 -95.40 -1.62
CA ASP A 438 111.57 -94.96 -2.13
C ASP A 438 112.71 -95.21 -1.12
N ALA A 439 112.44 -95.12 0.19
CA ALA A 439 113.42 -95.44 1.22
C ALA A 439 113.68 -96.96 1.38
N THR A 440 112.66 -97.80 1.17
CA THR A 440 112.75 -99.24 1.47
C THR A 440 113.34 -100.08 0.33
N ARG A 441 113.08 -99.71 -0.94
CA ARG A 441 113.60 -100.43 -2.11
C ARG A 441 115.12 -100.58 -2.17
N PRO A 442 115.94 -99.51 -2.02
CA PRO A 442 117.39 -99.63 -2.14
C PRO A 442 118.00 -100.42 -0.98
N ALA A 443 117.47 -100.29 0.23
CA ALA A 443 117.93 -101.07 1.39
C ALA A 443 117.72 -102.59 1.18
N LEU A 444 116.58 -102.99 0.60
CA LEU A 444 116.29 -104.40 0.30
C LEU A 444 117.17 -104.96 -0.83
N ALA A 445 117.45 -104.15 -1.85
CA ALA A 445 118.33 -104.54 -2.96
C ALA A 445 119.76 -104.81 -2.49
N ALA A 446 120.31 -103.93 -1.63
CA ALA A 446 121.65 -104.11 -1.06
C ALA A 446 121.78 -105.42 -0.26
N ARG A 447 120.77 -105.77 0.54
CA ARG A 447 120.76 -107.03 1.31
C ARG A 447 120.68 -108.28 0.43
N ARG A 448 119.96 -108.23 -0.70
CA ARG A 448 119.90 -109.33 -1.67
C ARG A 448 121.22 -109.56 -2.38
N GLY A 449 121.95 -108.49 -2.73
CA GLY A 449 123.27 -108.59 -3.36
C GLY A 449 124.27 -109.36 -2.49
N ALA A 450 124.31 -109.08 -1.19
CA ALA A 450 125.20 -109.76 -0.25
C ALA A 450 124.95 -111.28 -0.17
N VAL A 451 123.70 -111.73 -0.30
CA VAL A 451 123.34 -113.16 -0.28
C VAL A 451 123.78 -113.89 -1.55
N ALA A 452 123.67 -113.23 -2.71
CA ALA A 452 124.04 -113.83 -4.00
C ALA A 452 125.54 -114.10 -4.11
N GLU A 453 126.38 -113.21 -3.58
CA GLU A 453 127.84 -113.37 -3.56
C GLU A 453 128.29 -114.60 -2.75
N LEU A 454 127.67 -114.79 -1.57
CA LEU A 454 127.93 -115.95 -0.71
C LEU A 454 127.53 -117.28 -1.37
N ALA A 455 126.44 -117.29 -2.14
CA ALA A 455 125.98 -118.48 -2.86
C ALA A 455 126.91 -118.89 -4.02
N GLY A 456 127.47 -117.92 -4.75
CA GLY A 456 128.38 -118.19 -5.88
C GLY A 456 129.68 -118.88 -5.47
N ARG A 457 130.20 -118.61 -4.26
CA ARG A 457 131.39 -119.28 -3.73
C ARG A 457 131.16 -120.76 -3.38
N LEU A 458 129.92 -121.15 -3.11
CA LEU A 458 129.56 -122.52 -2.69
C LEU A 458 129.43 -123.48 -3.89
N ASP A 459 129.05 -122.97 -5.07
CA ASP A 459 128.64 -123.79 -6.23
C ASP A 459 129.82 -124.29 -7.10
N ALA A 460 131.03 -123.76 -6.92
CA ALA A 460 132.21 -124.12 -7.71
C ALA A 460 132.82 -125.51 -7.39
N MET A 461 132.32 -126.22 -6.38
CA MET A 461 132.97 -127.40 -5.78
C MET A 461 132.28 -128.77 -6.06
N SER A 462 131.39 -128.91 -7.06
CA SER A 462 130.52 -130.12 -7.23
C SER A 462 130.86 -131.08 -8.42
N PRO A 463 131.03 -132.42 -8.20
CA PRO A 463 131.42 -133.43 -9.21
C PRO A 463 130.41 -133.79 -10.32
N LEU A 464 129.13 -133.40 -10.21
CA LEU A 464 128.09 -133.71 -11.22
C LEU A 464 128.32 -133.05 -12.59
N LYS A 465 129.24 -132.07 -12.66
CA LYS A 465 129.60 -131.36 -13.90
C LYS A 465 130.57 -132.14 -14.80
N VAL A 466 131.16 -133.25 -14.35
CA VAL A 466 132.12 -134.04 -15.14
C VAL A 466 131.41 -134.88 -16.22
N LEU A 467 130.22 -135.39 -15.93
CA LEU A 467 129.42 -136.23 -16.85
C LEU A 467 128.76 -135.44 -18.00
N SER A 468 128.65 -134.11 -17.90
CA SER A 468 128.10 -133.26 -18.95
C SER A 468 129.09 -132.90 -20.07
N ARG A 469 130.37 -133.30 -19.93
CA ARG A 469 131.44 -132.97 -20.89
C ARG A 469 131.67 -134.02 -21.99
N GLY A 470 130.76 -134.98 -22.15
CA GLY A 470 130.73 -135.87 -23.32
C GLY A 470 131.44 -137.22 -23.15
N TYR A 471 131.86 -137.59 -21.93
CA TYR A 471 132.32 -138.94 -21.64
C TYR A 471 131.13 -139.90 -21.48
N ALA A 472 131.24 -141.10 -22.05
CA ALA A 472 130.21 -142.13 -22.00
C ALA A 472 130.69 -143.34 -21.18
N ILE A 473 129.79 -143.95 -20.42
CA ILE A 473 130.06 -145.19 -19.70
C ILE A 473 129.43 -146.33 -20.49
N VAL A 474 130.23 -147.29 -20.93
CA VAL A 474 129.79 -148.44 -21.74
C VAL A 474 129.65 -149.67 -20.84
N THR A 475 128.51 -150.35 -20.93
CA THR A 475 128.15 -151.53 -20.12
C THR A 475 127.63 -152.68 -21.00
N ARG A 476 127.89 -153.93 -20.59
CA ARG A 476 127.38 -155.15 -21.27
C ARG A 476 125.98 -155.52 -20.75
N GLY A 477 125.30 -156.49 -21.40
CA GLY A 477 123.95 -156.95 -21.06
C GLY A 477 123.74 -157.51 -19.64
N ASP A 478 124.81 -157.74 -18.89
CA ASP A 478 124.81 -158.12 -17.46
C ASP A 478 125.04 -156.92 -16.50
N GLY A 479 125.24 -155.72 -17.04
CA GLY A 479 125.49 -154.50 -16.29
C GLY A 479 126.96 -154.21 -15.96
N ALA A 480 127.92 -155.06 -16.38
CA ALA A 480 129.34 -154.83 -16.15
C ALA A 480 129.92 -153.78 -17.12
N ALA A 481 130.72 -152.83 -16.60
CA ALA A 481 131.33 -151.78 -17.40
C ALA A 481 132.51 -152.31 -18.23
N VAL A 482 132.46 -152.10 -19.54
CA VAL A 482 133.51 -152.53 -20.47
C VAL A 482 134.66 -151.53 -20.36
N ARG A 483 135.81 -152.01 -19.87
CA ARG A 483 137.01 -151.17 -19.68
C ARG A 483 138.10 -151.46 -20.70
N ALA A 484 138.04 -152.61 -21.36
CA ALA A 484 139.04 -153.05 -22.34
C ALA A 484 138.36 -153.73 -23.55
N ALA A 485 138.93 -153.52 -24.74
CA ALA A 485 138.39 -154.03 -26.01
C ALA A 485 138.41 -155.57 -26.14
N SER A 486 139.27 -156.26 -25.39
CA SER A 486 139.35 -157.73 -25.36
C SER A 486 138.16 -158.41 -24.70
N GLU A 487 137.33 -157.65 -23.98
CA GLU A 487 136.23 -158.23 -23.20
C GLU A 487 135.00 -158.54 -24.05
N VAL A 488 134.95 -158.11 -25.32
CA VAL A 488 133.76 -158.19 -26.16
C VAL A 488 134.03 -158.99 -27.42
N SER A 489 133.07 -159.82 -27.84
CA SER A 489 133.16 -160.64 -29.04
C SER A 489 132.31 -160.06 -30.19
N ARG A 490 132.66 -160.42 -31.42
CA ARG A 490 131.93 -159.96 -32.62
C ARG A 490 130.50 -160.52 -32.61
N GLY A 491 129.51 -159.64 -32.67
CA GLY A 491 128.08 -159.96 -32.56
C GLY A 491 127.45 -159.67 -31.18
N ASP A 492 128.22 -159.16 -30.21
CA ASP A 492 127.67 -158.82 -28.88
C ASP A 492 126.94 -157.47 -28.85
N ALA A 493 125.82 -157.41 -28.11
CA ALA A 493 125.07 -156.19 -27.84
C ALA A 493 125.55 -155.45 -26.57
N LEU A 494 125.79 -154.14 -26.68
CA LEU A 494 126.29 -153.26 -25.62
C LEU A 494 125.35 -152.07 -25.38
N THR A 495 125.31 -151.55 -24.15
CA THR A 495 124.53 -150.35 -23.77
C THR A 495 125.48 -149.21 -23.37
N VAL A 496 125.32 -148.04 -23.99
CA VAL A 496 126.16 -146.86 -23.77
C VAL A 496 125.36 -145.76 -23.08
N ARG A 497 125.82 -145.28 -21.91
CA ARG A 497 125.18 -144.22 -21.13
C ARG A 497 125.96 -142.91 -21.17
N VAL A 498 125.28 -141.83 -21.56
CA VAL A 498 125.83 -140.47 -21.71
C VAL A 498 125.09 -139.49 -20.79
N GLY A 499 125.48 -138.21 -20.79
CA GLY A 499 124.94 -137.18 -19.90
C GLY A 499 123.39 -137.09 -19.83
N ARG A 500 122.68 -137.56 -20.86
CA ARG A 500 121.26 -137.92 -20.79
C ARG A 500 120.96 -139.16 -21.62
N GLY A 501 120.38 -140.17 -20.98
CA GLY A 501 119.87 -141.36 -21.65
C GLY A 501 120.96 -142.37 -22.03
N SER A 502 120.52 -143.45 -22.66
CA SER A 502 121.36 -144.56 -23.09
C SER A 502 120.82 -145.17 -24.37
N PHE A 503 121.71 -145.76 -25.18
CA PHE A 503 121.37 -146.44 -26.43
C PHE A 503 122.18 -147.72 -26.60
N GLU A 504 121.66 -148.63 -27.43
CA GLU A 504 122.24 -149.95 -27.69
C GLU A 504 123.11 -149.94 -28.95
N ALA A 505 124.21 -150.71 -28.95
CA ALA A 505 125.17 -150.81 -30.04
C ALA A 505 125.72 -152.23 -30.15
N GLU A 506 125.91 -152.72 -31.38
CA GLU A 506 126.42 -154.07 -31.65
C GLU A 506 127.86 -154.04 -32.18
N VAL A 507 128.69 -154.97 -31.71
CA VAL A 507 130.12 -155.02 -32.05
C VAL A 507 130.35 -155.66 -33.42
N THR A 508 130.67 -154.84 -34.41
CA THR A 508 130.87 -155.25 -35.82
C THR A 508 132.31 -155.67 -36.14
N ARG A 509 133.31 -155.18 -35.40
CA ARG A 509 134.74 -155.54 -35.52
C ARG A 509 135.47 -155.19 -34.22
N VAL A 510 136.42 -156.04 -33.81
CA VAL A 510 137.29 -155.78 -32.66
C VAL A 510 138.72 -155.73 -33.17
N ASP A 511 139.36 -154.57 -33.04
CA ASP A 511 140.79 -154.37 -33.27
C ASP A 511 141.38 -153.88 -31.94
N ALA A 512 142.37 -154.58 -31.39
CA ALA A 512 142.94 -154.23 -30.08
C ALA A 512 144.04 -153.18 -30.22
N GLY A 513 143.97 -152.08 -29.46
CA GLY A 513 145.03 -151.05 -29.41
C GLY A 513 144.94 -150.08 -28.21
N ASP A 514 146.12 -149.81 -27.61
CA ASP A 514 146.42 -149.33 -26.24
C ASP A 514 146.41 -147.78 -25.97
N GLY A 515 145.89 -147.36 -24.79
CA GLY A 515 146.58 -146.69 -23.65
C GLY A 515 147.17 -145.24 -23.62
N ALA A 516 146.70 -144.44 -22.62
CA ALA A 516 147.45 -143.62 -21.59
C ALA A 516 147.79 -142.09 -21.71
N ASP A 517 147.10 -141.27 -20.88
CA ASP A 517 147.47 -140.45 -19.66
C ASP A 517 148.57 -139.32 -19.55
N ALA A 518 148.26 -138.36 -18.63
CA ALA A 518 149.11 -137.55 -17.69
C ALA A 518 149.49 -136.02 -17.89
N PRO A 519 149.66 -135.21 -16.78
CA PRO A 519 149.59 -133.70 -16.67
C PRO A 519 150.88 -133.00 -16.10
N PRO A 520 150.96 -131.64 -15.78
CA PRO A 520 151.06 -131.08 -14.38
C PRO A 520 150.77 -129.49 -14.20
N PRO A 521 151.36 -128.65 -13.26
CA PRO A 521 150.68 -128.03 -12.07
C PRO A 521 150.90 -126.50 -11.71
N GLU A 522 150.15 -126.05 -10.67
CA GLU A 522 150.26 -125.03 -9.54
C GLU A 522 151.12 -123.73 -9.46
N GLY A 523 150.62 -122.74 -8.65
CA GLY A 523 151.36 -121.69 -7.87
C GLY A 523 150.62 -120.33 -7.62
N GLU A 524 149.97 -120.10 -6.46
CA GLU A 524 150.33 -119.22 -5.30
C GLU A 524 150.10 -117.68 -5.44
N PRO A 525 149.96 -116.91 -4.33
CA PRO A 525 149.39 -117.20 -3.00
C PRO A 525 148.14 -116.35 -2.64
#